data_AF-A0A392NQX1-F1
#
_entry.id   AF-A0A392NQX1-F1
#
_cell.length_a   1.000
_cell.length_b   1.000
_cell.length_c   1.000
_cell.angle_alpha   90.00
_cell.angle_beta   90.00
_cell.angle_gamma   90.00
#
_symmetry.space_group_name_H-M   'P 1'
#
loop_
_entity.id
_entity.type
_entity.pdbx_description
1 polymer ?
#
loop_
_entity_poly.entity_id
_entity_poly.type
_entity_poly.pdbx_seq_one_letter_code
_entity_poly.pdbx_strand_id
1 'polypeptide(L)'
;MHITALVNDTVGTLAGGRHTNKDVIAAVILGTGTNAAYVESAQAIPKWHGDLPKSGEMVINMEWGNFRSSHLPLTEYDYALDAESLNPGEQ
;
A
#
# COMPACT_ATOMS: atom_id res chain seq x y z
N MET A 1 -10.74 -19.17 -19.76
CA MET A 1 -9.97 -18.11 -19.09
C MET A 1 -9.54 -18.65 -17.71
N HIS A 2 -8.28 -18.48 -17.33
CA HIS A 2 -7.74 -19.00 -16.07
C HIS A 2 -7.03 -17.85 -15.34
N ILE A 3 -7.40 -17.59 -14.08
CA ILE A 3 -6.84 -16.49 -13.28
C ILE A 3 -5.67 -17.05 -12.46
N THR A 4 -4.45 -16.57 -12.73
CA THR A 4 -3.23 -17.02 -12.03
C THR A 4 -2.78 -16.09 -10.91
N ALA A 5 -3.26 -14.85 -10.89
CA ALA A 5 -2.92 -13.85 -9.88
C ALA A 5 -4.09 -12.89 -9.66
N LEU A 6 -4.27 -12.50 -8.40
CA LEU A 6 -5.10 -11.38 -7.98
C LEU A 6 -4.19 -10.39 -7.25
N VAL A 7 -4.23 -9.12 -7.64
CA VAL A 7 -3.34 -8.09 -7.10
C VAL A 7 -4.10 -6.80 -6.83
N ASN A 8 -3.66 -6.06 -5.81
CA ASN A 8 -3.98 -4.64 -5.67
C ASN A 8 -3.26 -3.84 -6.79
N ASP A 9 -3.84 -2.71 -7.19
CA ASP A 9 -3.33 -1.84 -8.26
C ASP A 9 -1.89 -1.34 -8.02
N THR A 10 -1.55 -1.03 -6.77
CA THR A 10 -0.23 -0.55 -6.38
C THR A 10 0.81 -1.68 -6.41
N VAL A 11 0.41 -2.91 -6.02
CA VAL A 11 1.23 -4.12 -6.21
C VAL A 11 1.47 -4.41 -7.69
N GLY A 12 0.45 -4.25 -8.53
CA GLY A 12 0.58 -4.35 -9.99
C GLY A 12 1.54 -3.32 -10.58
N THR A 13 1.45 -2.07 -10.10
CA THR A 13 2.35 -0.98 -10.49
C THR A 13 3.81 -1.30 -10.12
N LEU A 14 4.05 -1.81 -8.91
CA LEU A 14 5.37 -2.26 -8.47
C LEU A 14 5.90 -3.38 -9.36
N ALA A 15 5.08 -4.39 -9.65
CA ALA A 15 5.47 -5.52 -10.50
C ALA A 15 5.85 -5.06 -11.92
N GLY A 16 5.08 -4.15 -12.53
CA GLY A 16 5.38 -3.58 -13.85
C GLY A 16 6.66 -2.74 -13.85
N GLY A 17 6.88 -1.92 -12.81
CA GLY A 17 8.12 -1.18 -12.63
C GLY A 17 9.34 -2.09 -12.50
N ARG A 18 9.25 -3.09 -11.61
CA ARG A 18 10.33 -4.07 -11.34
C ARG A 18 10.62 -4.99 -12.53
N HIS A 19 9.64 -5.21 -13.41
CA HIS A 19 9.86 -5.92 -14.67
C HIS A 19 10.85 -5.18 -15.56
N THR A 20 10.75 -3.85 -15.63
CA THR A 20 11.60 -3.00 -16.49
C THR A 20 12.91 -2.59 -15.82
N ASN A 21 12.89 -2.35 -14.50
CA ASN A 21 14.05 -1.96 -13.72
C ASN A 21 14.15 -2.80 -12.44
N LYS A 22 15.20 -3.60 -12.32
CA LYS A 22 15.41 -4.50 -11.19
C LYS A 22 15.63 -3.80 -9.85
N ASP A 23 15.81 -2.48 -9.81
CA ASP A 23 16.03 -1.71 -8.58
C ASP A 23 14.75 -1.10 -7.97
N VAL A 24 13.58 -1.26 -8.61
CA VAL A 24 12.30 -0.75 -8.09
C VAL A 24 11.86 -1.47 -6.81
N ILE A 25 12.00 -0.82 -5.65
CA ILE A 25 11.63 -1.38 -4.34
C ILE A 25 10.23 -0.97 -3.85
N ALA A 26 9.62 0.05 -4.45
CA ALA A 26 8.33 0.57 -4.04
C ALA A 26 7.56 1.16 -5.24
N ALA A 27 6.24 1.22 -5.11
CA ALA A 27 5.35 1.94 -6.01
C ALA A 27 4.39 2.80 -5.19
N VAL A 28 4.01 3.95 -5.76
CA VAL A 28 3.09 4.90 -5.15
C VAL A 28 2.06 5.30 -6.21
N ILE A 29 0.79 5.29 -5.83
CA ILE A 29 -0.30 5.84 -6.63
C ILE A 29 -0.69 7.20 -6.05
N LEU A 30 -0.72 8.21 -6.91
CA LEU A 30 -1.23 9.55 -6.61
C LEU A 30 -2.29 9.88 -7.67
N GLY A 31 -3.53 9.47 -7.42
CA GLY A 31 -4.65 9.64 -8.34
C GLY A 31 -5.90 10.07 -7.59
N THR A 32 -7.04 9.43 -7.90
CA THR A 32 -8.30 9.67 -7.17
C THR A 32 -8.17 9.30 -5.68
N GLY A 33 -7.44 8.23 -5.38
CA GLY A 33 -6.95 7.91 -4.04
C GLY A 33 -5.43 7.93 -3.98
N THR A 34 -4.88 7.59 -2.83
CA THR A 34 -3.44 7.43 -2.65
C THR A 34 -3.13 6.11 -1.93
N ASN A 35 -2.17 5.36 -2.46
CA ASN A 35 -1.69 4.14 -1.82
C ASN A 35 -0.20 3.90 -2.17
N ALA A 36 0.46 3.06 -1.38
CA ALA A 36 1.81 2.59 -1.63
C ALA A 36 1.93 1.08 -1.39
N ALA A 37 2.83 0.47 -2.15
CA ALA A 37 3.29 -0.89 -1.94
C ALA A 37 4.81 -0.93 -2.02
N TYR A 38 5.44 -1.82 -1.25
CA TYR A 38 6.90 -1.96 -1.25
C TYR A 38 7.33 -3.41 -1.05
N VAL A 39 8.59 -3.70 -1.37
CA VAL A 39 9.23 -4.99 -1.12
C VAL A 39 9.82 -5.00 0.29
N GLU A 40 9.27 -5.85 1.15
CA GLU A 40 9.75 -6.07 2.52
C GLU A 40 10.52 -7.39 2.61
N SER A 41 11.47 -7.44 3.55
CA SER A 41 12.08 -8.70 3.99
C SER A 41 11.02 -9.55 4.68
N ALA A 42 10.76 -10.75 4.17
CA ALA A 42 9.76 -11.64 4.76
C ALA A 42 10.06 -12.00 6.23
N GLN A 43 11.33 -11.95 6.64
CA GLN A 43 11.76 -12.18 8.03
C GLN A 43 11.38 -11.01 8.96
N ALA A 44 11.15 -9.81 8.41
CA ALA A 44 10.78 -8.60 9.13
C ALA A 44 9.26 -8.45 9.29
N ILE A 45 8.47 -9.50 9.02
CA ILE A 45 7.00 -9.50 9.16
C ILE A 45 6.61 -10.43 10.31
N PRO A 46 6.57 -9.97 11.58
CA PRO A 46 6.28 -10.83 12.74
C PRO A 46 4.92 -11.52 12.69
N LYS A 47 3.95 -10.94 11.97
CA LYS A 47 2.60 -11.49 11.81
C LYS A 47 2.49 -12.59 10.73
N TRP A 48 3.55 -12.83 9.96
CA TRP A 48 3.59 -13.88 8.94
C TRP A 48 4.04 -15.20 9.58
N HIS A 49 3.16 -16.20 9.55
CA HIS A 49 3.43 -17.53 10.12
C HIS A 49 3.52 -18.64 9.06
N GLY A 50 3.47 -18.26 7.78
CA GLY A 50 3.60 -19.20 6.66
C GLY A 50 5.06 -19.46 6.28
N ASP A 51 5.27 -20.36 5.33
CA ASP A 51 6.60 -20.61 4.78
C ASP A 51 7.19 -19.33 4.19
N LEU A 52 8.49 -19.14 4.42
CA LEU A 52 9.20 -18.00 3.84
C LEU A 52 9.32 -18.20 2.32
N PRO A 53 9.08 -17.14 1.52
CA PRO A 53 9.31 -17.19 0.08
C PRO A 53 10.80 -17.46 -0.20
N LYS A 54 11.09 -18.20 -1.27
CA LYS A 54 12.47 -18.57 -1.66
C LYS A 54 13.38 -17.36 -1.89
N SER A 55 12.82 -16.23 -2.33
CA SER A 55 13.55 -14.96 -2.51
C SER A 55 13.86 -14.26 -1.20
N GLY A 56 13.17 -14.60 -0.11
CA GLY A 56 13.16 -13.82 1.14
C GLY A 56 12.39 -12.50 1.04
N GLU A 57 11.79 -12.18 -0.12
CA GLU A 57 11.06 -10.94 -0.38
C GLU A 57 9.54 -11.16 -0.33
N MET A 58 8.82 -10.22 0.27
CA MET A 58 7.36 -10.17 0.29
C MET A 58 6.89 -8.77 -0.07
N VAL A 59 5.97 -8.65 -1.04
CA VAL A 59 5.37 -7.34 -1.36
C VAL A 59 4.29 -7.02 -0.32
N ILE A 60 4.39 -5.86 0.31
CA ILE A 60 3.39 -5.32 1.22
C ILE A 60 2.58 -4.25 0.51
N ASN A 61 1.27 -4.45 0.44
CA ASN A 61 0.32 -3.38 0.19
C ASN A 61 0.06 -2.65 1.51
N MET A 62 0.38 -1.36 1.58
CA MET A 62 0.33 -0.61 2.84
C MET A 62 -1.08 -0.14 3.20
N GLU A 63 -1.94 0.08 2.20
CA GLU A 63 -3.23 0.77 2.36
C GLU A 63 -3.05 2.10 3.13
N TRP A 64 -2.02 2.87 2.73
CA TRP A 64 -1.55 4.00 3.54
C TRP A 64 -2.48 5.21 3.54
N GLY A 65 -3.54 5.17 2.72
CA GLY A 65 -4.55 6.22 2.65
C GLY A 65 -5.25 6.43 3.99
N ASN A 66 -5.32 5.34 4.77
CA ASN A 66 -5.88 5.35 6.11
C ASN A 66 -4.85 5.69 7.21
N PHE A 67 -3.64 6.13 6.85
CA PHE A 67 -2.68 6.62 7.84
C PHE A 67 -3.22 7.88 8.55
N ARG A 68 -3.07 7.91 9.87
CA ARG A 68 -3.44 9.05 10.74
C ARG A 68 -2.40 9.22 11.83
N SER A 69 -2.11 10.47 12.19
CA SER A 69 -1.18 10.83 13.27
C SER A 69 -1.52 12.22 13.80
N SER A 70 -1.30 12.46 15.09
CA SER A 70 -1.43 13.80 15.70
C SER A 70 -0.40 14.81 15.16
N HIS A 71 0.60 14.33 14.42
CA HIS A 71 1.59 15.17 13.75
C HIS A 71 1.13 15.66 12.37
N LEU A 72 0.00 15.17 11.84
CA LEU A 72 -0.59 15.71 10.62
C LEU A 72 -1.20 17.09 10.91
N PRO A 73 -0.88 18.12 10.12
CA PRO A 73 -1.33 19.49 10.36
C PRO A 73 -2.77 19.67 9.87
N LEU A 74 -3.73 19.02 10.54
CA LEU A 74 -5.15 19.11 10.23
C LEU A 74 -5.73 20.45 10.64
N THR A 75 -6.68 20.93 9.86
CA THR A 75 -7.43 22.17 10.07
C THR A 75 -8.91 21.89 10.27
N GLU A 76 -9.69 22.91 10.66
CA GLU A 76 -11.15 22.80 10.76
C GLU A 76 -11.82 22.38 9.44
N TYR A 77 -11.22 22.73 8.29
CA TYR A 77 -11.72 22.35 6.97
C TYR A 77 -11.59 20.84 6.73
N ASP A 78 -10.48 20.23 7.16
CA ASP A 78 -10.26 18.79 7.03
C ASP A 78 -11.27 18.01 7.90
N TYR A 79 -11.54 18.49 9.12
CA TYR A 79 -12.52 17.87 10.00
C TYR A 79 -13.96 17.98 9.48
N ALA A 80 -14.32 19.13 8.90
CA ALA A 80 -15.64 19.30 8.27
C ALA A 80 -15.78 18.38 7.05
N LEU A 81 -14.74 18.29 6.22
CA LEU A 81 -14.70 17.40 5.06
C LEU A 81 -14.87 15.94 5.47
N ASP A 82 -14.14 15.49 6.50
CA ASP A 82 -14.23 14.12 7.01
C ASP A 82 -15.62 13.80 7.57
N ALA A 83 -16.20 14.72 8.36
CA ALA A 83 -17.51 14.54 8.96
C ALA A 83 -18.66 14.42 7.95
N GLU A 84 -18.52 15.06 6.78
CA GLU A 84 -19.51 15.01 5.69
C GLU A 84 -19.17 13.95 4.62
N SER A 85 -18.06 13.23 4.77
CA SER A 85 -17.62 12.21 3.82
C SER A 85 -18.50 10.94 3.88
N LEU A 86 -18.35 10.07 2.87
CA LEU A 86 -19.02 8.76 2.85
C LEU A 86 -18.44 7.79 3.89
N ASN A 87 -17.24 8.06 4.38
CA ASN A 87 -16.46 7.20 5.27
C ASN A 87 -15.75 8.02 6.37
N PRO A 88 -16.50 8.68 7.27
CA PRO A 88 -15.91 9.53 8.30
C PRO A 88 -14.93 8.77 9.19
N GLY A 89 -13.75 9.36 9.41
CA GLY A 89 -12.65 8.78 10.18
C GLY A 89 -11.73 7.85 9.38
N GLU A 90 -12.08 7.53 8.13
CA GLU A 90 -11.33 6.62 7.26
C GLU A 90 -10.98 7.28 5.92
N GLN A 91 -10.19 6.59 5.10
CA GLN A 91 -10.08 6.87 3.66
C GLN A 91 -10.63 5.69 2.87
#